data_AF-A0A0R0BDT9-F1
#
_entry.id   AF-A0A0R0BDT9-F1
#
_cell.length_a   1.000
_cell.length_b   1.000
_cell.length_c   1.000
_cell.angle_alpha   90.00
_cell.angle_beta   90.00
_cell.angle_gamma   90.00
#
_symmetry.space_group_name_H-M   'P 1'
#
loop_
_entity.id
_entity.type
_entity.pdbx_description
1 polymer ?
#
loop_
_entity_poly.entity_id
_entity_poly.type
_entity_poly.pdbx_seq_one_letter_code
_entity_poly.pdbx_strand_id
1 'polypeptide(L)'
;MDTVVAAPRRRGTKFKLTYRQICELSVARGPVEGKQGRVVIAPRLPEDAGKPYRVLDGNQGAPTGFGFYVGTTRTTYEVVVRGPAGVRRFSLGSVTDIGPEQAYELARRKLAVVRETGEHPSKEEARAEQLVELKGLTLADCFAAYVEDLQKRVRNKKAKPASIRAIQDSLARFARPEVGLADKPILQLLDKDIHRAFDGLRRSSMVRSNRIPTPMRQALADQSDWAELSTQQLEALGVTGKYIQRVKAAGLASTEHAFTDAKRAVDLVLKRERKAAAQQQREPVLRYNPFQVIHDDDMLRDSQALRRHYERAEVRNPLGDETLPTVLKVILARRDEQGGLNATGADYLLLTLLWGTRRGEAAPLRWFDRCSPGELRQSEVSWVWLAGPEEVNPYTRRAGSQVYLFDTKNGEERYLPVAYFAEKILQRRFDERADETKLKQDLADAEEVLGAARARRARRDLLDRLEKEVERARRALAKTMFVFPARSDRSTTGHYSDSKSIVANVRRDAGLLDLRAEVDIGLTLHDLRRTLGRYAALLFGESRIVSQLLHHRTLGRGEDRMAAVSERYTEQEWSKLREAMGRVEEHMVATSPRVWNRLKGTDKPRLDESGDAPVSIFSARNRRDAQ
;
A
#
# COMPACT_ATOMS: atom_id res chain seq x y z
N MET A 1 -14.35 -42.53 -71.34
CA MET A 1 -15.50 -42.47 -70.40
C MET A 1 -15.69 -43.87 -69.88
N ASP A 2 -15.28 -44.13 -68.64
CA ASP A 2 -15.77 -45.27 -67.86
C ASP A 2 -15.88 -44.81 -66.42
N THR A 3 -17.12 -44.50 -66.08
CA THR A 3 -17.62 -44.05 -64.80
C THR A 3 -17.35 -45.09 -63.71
N VAL A 4 -16.38 -44.81 -62.84
CA VAL A 4 -16.33 -45.45 -61.52
C VAL A 4 -17.47 -44.87 -60.70
N VAL A 5 -18.53 -45.65 -60.58
CA VAL A 5 -19.72 -45.36 -59.78
C VAL A 5 -19.29 -45.20 -58.31
N ALA A 6 -19.26 -43.95 -57.84
CA ALA A 6 -19.07 -43.66 -56.43
C ALA A 6 -20.39 -43.85 -55.69
N ALA A 7 -20.56 -45.00 -55.04
CA ALA A 7 -21.65 -45.19 -54.09
C ALA A 7 -21.56 -44.14 -52.95
N PRO A 8 -22.71 -43.67 -52.41
CA PRO A 8 -22.72 -42.68 -51.33
C PRO A 8 -21.99 -43.25 -50.10
N ARG A 9 -20.85 -42.63 -49.75
CA ARG A 9 -19.97 -43.10 -48.68
C ARG A 9 -20.68 -43.05 -47.33
N ARG A 10 -20.86 -44.23 -46.71
CA ARG A 10 -21.34 -44.33 -45.32
C ARG A 10 -20.37 -43.56 -44.40
N ARG A 11 -20.90 -42.66 -43.58
CA ARG A 11 -20.17 -42.07 -42.44
C ARG A 11 -19.63 -43.20 -41.56
N GLY A 12 -18.33 -43.50 -41.61
CA GLY A 12 -17.69 -44.45 -40.69
C GLY A 12 -16.79 -45.54 -41.29
N THR A 13 -16.42 -45.49 -42.57
CA THR A 13 -15.47 -46.47 -43.14
C THR A 13 -14.11 -46.40 -42.45
N LYS A 14 -13.64 -47.54 -41.94
CA LYS A 14 -12.33 -47.69 -41.29
C LYS A 14 -11.31 -48.20 -42.31
N PHE A 15 -10.12 -47.60 -42.34
CA PHE A 15 -9.05 -48.00 -43.25
C PHE A 15 -7.89 -48.61 -42.47
N LYS A 16 -7.38 -49.75 -42.95
CA LYS A 16 -6.13 -50.34 -42.45
C LYS A 16 -4.96 -49.67 -43.17
N LEU A 17 -4.30 -48.73 -42.50
CA LEU A 17 -3.20 -47.95 -43.07
C LEU A 17 -1.87 -48.34 -42.43
N THR A 18 -0.84 -48.51 -43.25
CA THR A 18 0.55 -48.61 -42.78
C THR A 18 1.07 -47.24 -42.35
N TYR A 19 2.11 -47.19 -41.51
CA TYR A 19 2.70 -45.91 -41.07
C TYR A 19 3.13 -45.02 -42.24
N ARG A 20 3.75 -45.62 -43.27
CA ARG A 20 4.10 -44.93 -44.52
C ARG A 20 2.88 -44.28 -45.18
N GLN A 21 1.77 -45.01 -45.28
CA GLN A 21 0.53 -44.49 -45.87
C GLN A 21 -0.11 -43.40 -45.01
N ILE A 22 0.03 -43.46 -43.68
CA ILE A 22 -0.43 -42.40 -42.76
C ILE A 22 0.34 -41.10 -42.99
N CYS A 23 1.66 -41.17 -43.18
CA CYS A 23 2.51 -40.01 -43.49
C CYS A 23 2.22 -39.41 -44.88
N GLU A 24 1.67 -40.18 -45.82
CA GLU A 24 1.29 -39.70 -47.16
C GLU A 24 -0.08 -38.98 -47.19
N LEU A 25 -0.83 -38.99 -46.09
CA LEU A 25 -2.13 -38.31 -45.99
C LEU A 25 -1.95 -36.78 -46.03
N SER A 26 -2.68 -36.13 -46.93
CA SER A 26 -2.74 -34.67 -47.05
C SER A 26 -4.10 -34.23 -47.58
N VAL A 27 -4.40 -32.93 -47.55
CA VAL A 27 -5.66 -32.42 -48.13
C VAL A 27 -5.83 -32.74 -49.62
N ALA A 28 -4.74 -33.07 -50.33
CA ALA A 28 -4.74 -33.49 -51.73
C ALA A 28 -4.82 -35.01 -51.94
N ARG A 29 -4.40 -35.83 -50.96
CA ARG A 29 -4.31 -37.30 -51.09
C ARG A 29 -4.98 -38.01 -49.92
N GLY A 30 -5.83 -39.00 -50.20
CA GLY A 30 -6.56 -39.76 -49.17
C GLY A 30 -6.66 -41.25 -49.48
N PRO A 31 -7.13 -42.07 -48.51
CA PRO A 31 -7.20 -43.51 -48.66
C PRO A 31 -8.38 -43.92 -49.56
N VAL A 32 -8.12 -44.83 -50.49
CA VAL A 32 -9.10 -45.42 -51.42
C VAL A 32 -8.91 -46.93 -51.45
N GLU A 33 -10.00 -47.69 -51.57
CA GLU A 33 -9.93 -49.13 -51.80
C GLU A 33 -9.51 -49.42 -53.25
N GLY A 34 -8.36 -50.06 -53.42
CA GLY A 34 -7.85 -50.52 -54.70
C GLY A 34 -8.39 -51.90 -55.10
N LYS A 35 -7.97 -52.38 -56.28
CA LYS A 35 -8.31 -53.73 -56.76
C LYS A 35 -7.87 -54.78 -55.73
N GLN A 36 -8.72 -55.80 -55.51
CA GLN A 36 -8.53 -56.87 -54.51
C GLN A 36 -8.63 -56.43 -53.03
N GLY A 37 -9.22 -55.26 -52.73
CA GLY A 37 -9.49 -54.84 -51.34
C GLY A 37 -8.28 -54.31 -50.57
N ARG A 38 -7.16 -53.99 -51.26
CA ARG A 38 -5.99 -53.33 -50.67
C ARG A 38 -6.16 -51.80 -50.67
N VAL A 39 -5.88 -51.15 -49.54
CA VAL A 39 -5.98 -49.69 -49.41
C VAL A 39 -4.75 -49.00 -50.02
N VAL A 40 -4.98 -48.01 -50.89
CA VAL A 40 -3.94 -47.16 -51.51
C VAL A 40 -4.21 -45.67 -51.28
N ILE A 41 -3.17 -44.84 -51.23
CA ILE A 41 -3.30 -43.39 -51.05
C ILE A 41 -3.31 -42.70 -52.42
N ALA A 42 -4.48 -42.22 -52.83
CA ALA A 42 -4.71 -41.64 -54.15
C ALA A 42 -5.13 -40.15 -54.08
N PRO A 43 -4.98 -39.39 -55.18
CA PRO A 43 -5.49 -38.02 -55.26
C PRO A 43 -6.99 -37.97 -54.94
N ARG A 44 -7.40 -36.95 -54.17
CA ARG A 44 -8.81 -36.68 -53.88
C ARG A 44 -9.46 -35.95 -55.07
N LEU A 45 -10.78 -36.04 -55.17
CA LEU A 45 -11.55 -35.35 -56.20
C LEU A 45 -11.27 -33.82 -56.16
N PRO A 46 -11.21 -33.13 -57.31
CA PRO A 46 -10.85 -31.70 -57.36
C PRO A 46 -11.71 -30.79 -56.46
N GLU A 47 -12.99 -31.14 -56.29
CA GLU A 47 -13.97 -30.44 -55.45
C GLU A 47 -13.75 -30.57 -53.92
N ASP A 48 -12.99 -31.59 -53.51
CA ASP A 48 -12.64 -31.93 -52.13
C ASP A 48 -11.17 -31.67 -51.79
N ALA A 49 -10.33 -31.47 -52.81
CA ALA A 49 -8.92 -31.16 -52.68
C ALA A 49 -8.75 -29.80 -51.98
N GLY A 50 -7.96 -29.77 -50.91
CA GLY A 50 -7.73 -28.56 -50.09
C GLY A 50 -8.59 -28.43 -48.84
N LYS A 51 -9.64 -29.26 -48.68
CA LYS A 51 -10.49 -29.26 -47.47
C LYS A 51 -9.99 -30.30 -46.44
N PRO A 52 -9.87 -29.93 -45.14
CA PRO A 52 -9.56 -30.89 -44.08
C PRO A 52 -10.56 -32.04 -44.02
N TYR A 53 -10.07 -33.23 -43.69
CA TYR A 53 -10.92 -34.42 -43.59
C TYR A 53 -10.45 -35.34 -42.47
N ARG A 54 -11.27 -36.36 -42.17
CA ARG A 54 -11.01 -37.33 -41.11
C ARG A 54 -11.04 -38.75 -41.66
N VAL A 55 -10.15 -39.58 -41.14
CA VAL A 55 -10.03 -40.99 -41.49
C VAL A 55 -10.08 -41.81 -40.21
N LEU A 56 -10.91 -42.86 -40.15
CA LEU A 56 -10.91 -43.77 -39.01
C LEU A 56 -9.93 -44.91 -39.24
N ASP A 57 -9.23 -45.30 -38.18
CA ASP A 57 -8.27 -46.41 -38.24
C ASP A 57 -8.99 -47.77 -38.08
N GLY A 58 -8.63 -48.71 -38.94
CA GLY A 58 -9.12 -50.09 -38.96
C GLY A 58 -8.09 -51.13 -38.51
N ASN A 59 -6.90 -50.72 -38.07
CA ASN A 59 -5.86 -51.63 -37.59
C ASN A 59 -6.29 -52.36 -36.31
N GLN A 60 -5.86 -53.61 -36.13
CA GLN A 60 -6.29 -54.49 -35.04
C GLN A 60 -5.92 -53.96 -33.65
N GLY A 61 -4.90 -53.09 -33.55
CA GLY A 61 -4.48 -52.44 -32.30
C GLY A 61 -5.16 -51.09 -32.00
N ALA A 62 -5.89 -50.51 -32.96
CA ALA A 62 -6.44 -49.16 -32.86
C ALA A 62 -7.64 -49.07 -31.90
N PRO A 63 -7.61 -48.18 -30.89
CA PRO A 63 -8.72 -48.03 -29.96
C PRO A 63 -10.01 -47.53 -30.61
N THR A 64 -11.16 -47.82 -29.99
CA THR A 64 -12.48 -47.40 -30.51
C THR A 64 -12.56 -45.87 -30.63
N GLY A 65 -12.88 -45.38 -31.82
CA GLY A 65 -12.99 -43.95 -32.11
C GLY A 65 -11.66 -43.28 -32.50
N PHE A 66 -10.57 -44.04 -32.59
CA PHE A 66 -9.27 -43.55 -33.08
C PHE A 66 -9.27 -43.29 -34.59
N GLY A 67 -8.60 -42.22 -34.99
CA GLY A 67 -8.43 -41.86 -36.38
C GLY A 67 -7.42 -40.74 -36.58
N PHE A 68 -7.47 -40.15 -37.76
CA PHE A 68 -6.56 -39.11 -38.22
C PHE A 68 -7.39 -37.90 -38.62
N TYR A 69 -7.03 -36.74 -38.08
CA TYR A 69 -7.46 -35.46 -38.61
C TYR A 69 -6.39 -34.95 -39.57
N VAL A 70 -6.73 -34.86 -40.84
CA VAL A 70 -5.85 -34.37 -41.91
C VAL A 70 -6.17 -32.89 -42.13
N GLY A 71 -5.39 -32.03 -41.49
CA GLY A 71 -5.50 -30.58 -41.61
C GLY A 71 -4.76 -30.04 -42.84
N THR A 72 -4.89 -28.73 -43.09
CA THR A 72 -4.19 -28.05 -44.18
C THR A 72 -2.67 -28.00 -43.99
N THR A 73 -2.21 -27.97 -42.73
CA THR A 73 -0.80 -27.83 -42.37
C THR A 73 -0.17 -29.13 -41.87
N ARG A 74 -0.93 -29.98 -41.19
CA ARG A 74 -0.43 -31.22 -40.58
C ARG A 74 -1.53 -32.25 -40.40
N THR A 75 -1.12 -33.51 -40.32
CA THR A 75 -1.98 -34.63 -39.96
C THR A 75 -1.75 -34.99 -38.50
N THR A 76 -2.81 -35.08 -37.72
CA THR A 76 -2.75 -35.39 -36.28
C THR A 76 -3.59 -36.60 -35.95
N TYR A 77 -3.12 -37.42 -35.01
CA TYR A 77 -3.94 -38.46 -34.41
C TYR A 77 -5.09 -37.82 -33.60
N GLU A 78 -6.32 -38.35 -33.74
CA GLU A 78 -7.53 -37.87 -33.07
C GLU A 78 -8.29 -39.07 -32.50
N VAL A 79 -8.93 -38.88 -31.34
CA VAL A 79 -9.87 -39.84 -30.77
C VAL A 79 -11.22 -39.17 -30.60
N VAL A 80 -12.27 -39.89 -31.01
CA VAL A 80 -13.66 -39.45 -30.90
C VAL A 80 -14.41 -40.38 -29.96
N VAL A 81 -14.95 -39.81 -28.88
CA VAL A 81 -15.80 -40.51 -27.91
C VAL A 81 -17.21 -39.97 -28.02
N ARG A 82 -18.19 -40.87 -28.13
CA ARG A 82 -19.61 -40.53 -28.06
C ARG A 82 -20.10 -40.90 -26.67
N GLY A 83 -20.54 -39.91 -25.90
CA GLY A 83 -21.11 -40.09 -24.57
C GLY A 83 -22.50 -39.46 -24.45
N PRO A 84 -23.17 -39.59 -23.29
CA PRO A 84 -24.51 -39.04 -23.04
C PRO A 84 -24.58 -37.52 -23.22
N ALA A 85 -23.47 -36.81 -22.91
CA ALA A 85 -23.33 -35.37 -23.05
C ALA A 85 -22.82 -34.91 -24.45
N GLY A 86 -22.86 -35.78 -25.46
CA GLY A 86 -22.49 -35.46 -26.84
C GLY A 86 -21.16 -36.07 -27.32
N VAL A 87 -20.67 -35.60 -28.47
CA VAL A 87 -19.44 -36.07 -29.13
C VAL A 87 -18.25 -35.25 -28.66
N ARG A 88 -17.24 -35.91 -28.07
CA ARG A 88 -15.99 -35.29 -27.63
C ARG A 88 -14.84 -35.75 -28.52
N ARG A 89 -13.97 -34.82 -28.90
CA ARG A 89 -12.80 -35.08 -29.73
C ARG A 89 -11.57 -34.49 -29.08
N PHE A 90 -10.48 -35.24 -29.03
CA PHE A 90 -9.18 -34.74 -28.58
C PHE A 90 -8.06 -35.24 -29.50
N SER A 91 -7.09 -34.36 -29.74
CA SER A 91 -5.88 -34.66 -30.49
C SER A 91 -4.84 -35.34 -29.59
N LEU A 92 -4.05 -36.22 -30.18
CA LEU A 92 -2.99 -36.98 -29.50
C LEU A 92 -1.57 -36.57 -29.94
N GLY A 93 -1.44 -35.65 -30.91
CA GLY A 93 -0.16 -35.23 -31.48
C GLY A 93 -0.08 -35.42 -33.00
N SER A 94 1.01 -34.93 -33.61
CA SER A 94 1.27 -35.03 -35.05
C SER A 94 1.72 -36.44 -35.45
N VAL A 95 1.33 -36.90 -36.64
CA VAL A 95 1.81 -38.18 -37.19
C VAL A 95 3.29 -38.20 -37.57
N THR A 96 3.91 -37.01 -37.63
CA THR A 96 5.35 -36.82 -37.85
C THR A 96 6.16 -36.99 -36.57
N ASP A 97 5.56 -36.74 -35.42
CA ASP A 97 6.28 -36.61 -34.15
C ASP A 97 6.22 -37.89 -33.33
N ILE A 98 5.16 -38.67 -33.48
CA ILE A 98 4.94 -39.94 -32.77
C ILE A 98 4.47 -41.03 -33.73
N GLY A 99 4.89 -42.28 -33.48
CA GLY A 99 4.47 -43.44 -34.26
C GLY A 99 3.06 -43.95 -33.88
N PRO A 100 2.44 -44.81 -34.70
CA PRO A 100 1.07 -45.26 -34.49
C PRO A 100 0.90 -46.10 -33.22
N GLU A 101 1.87 -46.91 -32.84
CA GLU A 101 1.82 -47.69 -31.58
C GLU A 101 1.82 -46.80 -30.35
N GLN A 102 2.70 -45.79 -30.31
CA GLN A 102 2.72 -44.78 -29.23
C GLN A 102 1.42 -43.98 -29.19
N ALA A 103 0.87 -43.63 -30.35
CA ALA A 103 -0.43 -42.96 -30.44
C ALA A 103 -1.58 -43.85 -29.94
N TYR A 104 -1.55 -45.17 -30.18
CA TYR A 104 -2.53 -46.11 -29.63
C TYR A 104 -2.44 -46.20 -28.11
N GLU A 105 -1.24 -46.23 -27.53
CA GLU A 105 -1.07 -46.22 -26.08
C GLU A 105 -1.60 -44.93 -25.46
N LEU A 106 -1.26 -43.78 -26.03
CA LEU A 106 -1.73 -42.47 -25.57
C LEU A 106 -3.26 -42.36 -25.69
N ALA A 107 -3.83 -42.87 -26.78
CA ALA A 107 -5.27 -42.97 -26.97
C ALA A 107 -5.94 -43.81 -25.88
N ARG A 108 -5.39 -44.98 -25.55
CA ARG A 108 -5.93 -45.86 -24.49
C ARG A 108 -5.88 -45.18 -23.13
N ARG A 109 -4.78 -44.51 -22.79
CA ARG A 109 -4.65 -43.74 -21.53
C ARG A 109 -5.70 -42.64 -21.45
N LYS A 110 -5.79 -41.77 -22.46
CA LYS A 110 -6.79 -40.68 -22.49
C LYS A 110 -8.23 -41.20 -22.54
N LEU A 111 -8.49 -42.34 -23.17
CA LEU A 111 -9.81 -42.99 -23.16
C LEU A 111 -10.18 -43.56 -21.79
N ALA A 112 -9.23 -44.11 -21.03
CA ALA A 112 -9.45 -44.57 -19.67
C ALA A 112 -9.90 -43.40 -18.77
N VAL A 113 -9.22 -42.26 -18.86
CA VAL A 113 -9.58 -41.03 -18.16
C VAL A 113 -11.02 -40.61 -18.44
N VAL A 114 -11.44 -40.59 -19.71
CA VAL A 114 -12.81 -40.21 -20.08
C VAL A 114 -13.84 -41.20 -19.52
N ARG A 115 -13.50 -42.49 -19.47
CA ARG A 115 -14.38 -43.54 -18.92
C ARG A 115 -14.53 -43.42 -17.41
N GLU A 116 -13.45 -43.12 -16.70
CA GLU A 116 -13.44 -43.02 -15.23
C GLU A 116 -14.03 -41.70 -14.73
N THR A 117 -13.63 -40.57 -15.31
CA THR A 117 -13.99 -39.23 -14.78
C THR A 117 -15.20 -38.62 -15.48
N GLY A 118 -15.55 -39.10 -16.67
CA GLY A 118 -16.56 -38.47 -17.51
C GLY A 118 -16.19 -37.06 -18.00
N GLU A 119 -14.95 -36.62 -17.86
CA GLU A 119 -14.44 -35.31 -18.30
C GLU A 119 -13.58 -35.38 -19.57
N HIS A 120 -13.14 -34.23 -20.09
CA HIS A 120 -12.22 -34.16 -21.23
C HIS A 120 -10.77 -34.29 -20.73
N PRO A 121 -9.88 -35.08 -21.38
CA PRO A 121 -8.52 -35.34 -20.89
C PRO A 121 -7.69 -34.08 -20.64
N SER A 122 -7.90 -33.03 -21.44
CA SER A 122 -7.20 -31.75 -21.27
C SER A 122 -7.44 -31.08 -19.92
N LYS A 123 -8.58 -31.37 -19.25
CA LYS A 123 -8.83 -30.85 -17.90
C LYS A 123 -7.95 -31.55 -16.87
N GLU A 124 -7.72 -32.85 -17.03
CA GLU A 124 -6.82 -33.59 -16.17
C GLU A 124 -5.37 -33.18 -16.42
N GLU A 125 -4.97 -33.02 -17.68
CA GLU A 125 -3.65 -32.49 -18.05
C GLU A 125 -3.42 -31.10 -17.43
N ALA A 126 -4.39 -30.19 -17.55
CA ALA A 126 -4.31 -28.87 -16.92
C ALA A 126 -4.26 -28.94 -15.38
N ARG A 127 -4.95 -29.89 -14.75
CA ARG A 127 -4.84 -30.13 -13.30
C ARG A 127 -3.45 -30.64 -12.94
N ALA A 128 -2.89 -31.57 -13.71
CA ALA A 128 -1.56 -32.11 -13.48
C ALA A 128 -0.47 -31.04 -13.63
N GLU A 129 -0.56 -30.21 -14.67
CA GLU A 129 0.31 -29.04 -14.87
C GLU A 129 0.20 -28.06 -13.70
N GLN A 130 -1.02 -27.71 -13.28
CA GLN A 130 -1.25 -26.84 -12.13
C GLN A 130 -0.63 -27.43 -10.84
N LEU A 131 -0.69 -28.75 -10.64
CA LEU A 131 -0.07 -29.40 -9.48
C LEU A 131 1.45 -29.35 -9.54
N VAL A 132 2.06 -29.41 -10.73
CA VAL A 132 3.51 -29.22 -10.91
C VAL A 132 3.90 -27.77 -10.58
N GLU A 133 3.15 -26.79 -11.08
CA GLU A 133 3.36 -25.38 -10.75
C GLU A 133 3.26 -25.12 -9.24
N LEU A 134 2.23 -25.68 -8.57
CA LEU A 134 2.05 -25.54 -7.13
C LEU A 134 3.20 -26.13 -6.32
N LYS A 135 3.84 -27.21 -6.81
CA LYS A 135 5.02 -27.80 -6.17
C LYS A 135 6.28 -26.94 -6.35
N GLY A 136 6.38 -26.24 -7.48
CA GLY A 136 7.47 -25.30 -7.78
C GLY A 136 7.25 -23.88 -7.26
N LEU A 137 6.10 -23.61 -6.62
CA LEU A 137 5.70 -22.27 -6.24
C LEU A 137 6.71 -21.62 -5.28
N THR A 138 7.24 -20.46 -5.69
CA THR A 138 8.23 -19.71 -4.93
C THR A 138 7.60 -18.67 -3.99
N LEU A 139 8.40 -18.10 -3.09
CA LEU A 139 7.97 -16.96 -2.28
C LEU A 139 7.59 -15.75 -3.14
N ALA A 140 8.35 -15.47 -4.20
CA ALA A 140 8.08 -14.40 -5.14
C ALA A 140 6.70 -14.55 -5.79
N ASP A 141 6.32 -15.78 -6.17
CA ASP A 141 4.99 -16.07 -6.71
C ASP A 141 3.88 -15.81 -5.68
N CYS A 142 4.10 -16.20 -4.42
CA CYS A 142 3.15 -15.87 -3.34
C CYS A 142 2.97 -14.35 -3.17
N PHE A 143 4.07 -13.59 -3.21
CA PHE A 143 4.02 -12.13 -3.16
C PHE A 143 3.30 -11.53 -4.38
N ALA A 144 3.55 -12.06 -5.58
CA ALA A 144 2.86 -11.61 -6.79
C ALA A 144 1.34 -11.80 -6.69
N ALA A 145 0.90 -12.99 -6.21
CA ALA A 145 -0.51 -13.28 -5.96
C ALA A 145 -1.12 -12.34 -4.90
N TYR A 146 -0.35 -11.98 -3.87
CA TYR A 146 -0.78 -11.04 -2.82
C TYR A 146 -0.86 -9.59 -3.32
N VAL A 147 0.08 -9.16 -4.15
CA VAL A 147 0.06 -7.85 -4.80
C VAL A 147 -1.15 -7.72 -5.72
N GLU A 148 -1.47 -8.75 -6.50
CA GLU A 148 -2.67 -8.78 -7.36
C GLU A 148 -3.96 -8.64 -6.53
N ASP A 149 -4.04 -9.32 -5.38
CA ASP A 149 -5.16 -9.19 -4.44
C ASP A 149 -5.27 -7.77 -3.87
N LEU A 150 -4.14 -7.19 -3.46
CA LEU A 150 -4.09 -5.82 -2.96
C LEU A 150 -4.45 -4.80 -4.03
N GLN A 151 -4.02 -4.99 -5.28
CA GLN A 151 -4.42 -4.14 -6.41
C GLN A 151 -5.94 -4.15 -6.61
N LYS A 152 -6.58 -5.33 -6.52
CA LYS A 152 -8.05 -5.45 -6.55
C LYS A 152 -8.69 -4.66 -5.41
N ARG A 153 -8.15 -4.78 -4.18
CA ARG A 153 -8.63 -4.01 -3.02
C ARG A 153 -8.44 -2.51 -3.17
N VAL A 154 -7.33 -2.05 -3.75
CA VAL A 154 -7.06 -0.63 -4.02
C VAL A 154 -8.06 -0.09 -5.05
N ARG A 155 -8.30 -0.79 -6.16
CA ARG A 155 -9.33 -0.42 -7.15
C ARG A 155 -10.71 -0.27 -6.51
N ASN A 156 -11.01 -1.15 -5.55
CA ASN A 156 -12.27 -1.15 -4.81
C ASN A 156 -12.27 -0.22 -3.57
N LYS A 157 -11.27 0.66 -3.41
CA LYS A 157 -11.11 1.59 -2.26
C LYS A 157 -11.05 0.91 -0.88
N LYS A 158 -10.72 -0.39 -0.80
CA LYS A 158 -10.58 -1.18 0.44
C LYS A 158 -9.14 -1.25 0.98
N ALA A 159 -8.17 -0.70 0.24
CA ALA A 159 -6.77 -0.61 0.64
C ALA A 159 -6.14 0.65 0.04
N LYS A 160 -5.01 1.09 0.60
CA LYS A 160 -4.25 2.25 0.10
C LYS A 160 -3.14 1.81 -0.87
N PRO A 161 -2.82 2.61 -1.91
CA PRO A 161 -1.69 2.31 -2.80
C PRO A 161 -0.34 2.18 -2.09
N ALA A 162 -0.17 2.86 -0.94
CA ALA A 162 1.02 2.74 -0.10
C ALA A 162 1.24 1.31 0.43
N SER A 163 0.16 0.54 0.64
CA SER A 163 0.26 -0.86 1.08
C SER A 163 0.93 -1.74 0.03
N ILE A 164 0.67 -1.52 -1.26
CA ILE A 164 1.32 -2.27 -2.36
C ILE A 164 2.83 -2.03 -2.34
N ARG A 165 3.24 -0.75 -2.23
CA ARG A 165 4.66 -0.39 -2.14
C ARG A 165 5.35 -1.05 -0.95
N ALA A 166 4.68 -1.10 0.21
CA ALA A 166 5.24 -1.77 1.39
C ALA A 166 5.48 -3.27 1.16
N ILE A 167 4.55 -3.96 0.49
CA ILE A 167 4.69 -5.38 0.15
C ILE A 167 5.80 -5.60 -0.89
N GLN A 168 5.92 -4.72 -1.88
CA GLN A 168 7.00 -4.77 -2.86
C GLN A 168 8.38 -4.54 -2.20
N ASP A 169 8.47 -3.63 -1.23
CA ASP A 169 9.69 -3.42 -0.45
C ASP A 169 10.06 -4.66 0.38
N SER A 170 9.07 -5.38 0.90
CA SER A 170 9.27 -6.65 1.60
C SER A 170 9.79 -7.75 0.65
N LEU A 171 9.23 -7.88 -0.56
CA LEU A 171 9.77 -8.81 -1.57
C LEU A 171 11.20 -8.45 -1.99
N ALA A 172 11.48 -7.17 -2.23
CA ALA A 172 12.82 -6.70 -2.58
C ALA A 172 13.85 -6.97 -1.47
N ARG A 173 13.42 -7.08 -0.21
CA ARG A 173 14.26 -7.52 0.91
C ARG A 173 14.57 -9.01 0.85
N PHE A 174 13.59 -9.86 0.53
CA PHE A 174 13.79 -11.31 0.37
C PHE A 174 14.63 -11.70 -0.86
N ALA A 175 14.62 -10.86 -1.89
CA ALA A 175 15.41 -11.07 -3.11
C ALA A 175 16.90 -10.69 -2.96
N ARG A 176 17.30 -10.11 -1.82
CA ARG A 176 18.72 -9.77 -1.59
C ARG A 176 19.55 -11.04 -1.49
N PRO A 177 20.78 -11.09 -2.04
CA PRO A 177 21.62 -12.28 -2.03
C PRO A 177 21.85 -12.86 -0.63
N GLU A 178 22.03 -11.99 0.38
CA GLU A 178 22.26 -12.41 1.76
C GLU A 178 21.01 -12.96 2.48
N VAL A 179 19.82 -12.81 1.89
CA VAL A 179 18.55 -13.36 2.41
C VAL A 179 18.13 -14.56 1.57
N GLY A 180 18.13 -14.42 0.24
CA GLY A 180 18.02 -15.54 -0.71
C GLY A 180 16.76 -16.39 -0.56
N LEU A 181 15.62 -15.79 -0.21
CA LEU A 181 14.34 -16.51 -0.06
C LEU A 181 13.34 -16.28 -1.18
N ALA A 182 13.47 -15.21 -1.97
CA ALA A 182 12.46 -14.85 -2.97
C ALA A 182 12.19 -16.00 -3.96
N ASP A 183 13.24 -16.62 -4.49
CA ASP A 183 13.11 -17.65 -5.53
C ASP A 183 13.08 -19.09 -4.97
N LYS A 184 13.05 -19.25 -3.64
CA LYS A 184 12.98 -20.59 -3.03
C LYS A 184 11.55 -21.15 -3.10
N PRO A 185 11.37 -22.42 -3.51
CA PRO A 185 10.08 -23.08 -3.46
C PRO A 185 9.56 -23.21 -2.02
N ILE A 186 8.30 -22.87 -1.79
CA ILE A 186 7.69 -22.86 -0.45
C ILE A 186 7.77 -24.23 0.23
N LEU A 187 7.57 -25.31 -0.53
CA LEU A 187 7.63 -26.69 -0.01
C LEU A 187 9.05 -27.14 0.38
N GLN A 188 10.08 -26.42 -0.05
CA GLN A 188 11.48 -26.73 0.27
C GLN A 188 12.03 -25.87 1.41
N LEU A 189 11.24 -24.93 1.93
CA LEU A 189 11.64 -24.09 3.06
C LEU A 189 11.56 -24.89 4.35
N LEU A 190 12.69 -24.98 5.04
CA LEU A 190 12.80 -25.53 6.39
C LEU A 190 12.91 -24.39 7.40
N ASP A 191 12.59 -24.67 8.67
CA ASP A 191 12.66 -23.67 9.75
C ASP A 191 14.06 -23.05 9.84
N LYS A 192 15.13 -23.86 9.68
CA LYS A 192 16.52 -23.38 9.64
C LYS A 192 16.80 -22.38 8.50
N ASP A 193 16.10 -22.48 7.37
CA ASP A 193 16.20 -21.52 6.28
C ASP A 193 15.55 -20.20 6.66
N ILE A 194 14.41 -20.25 7.36
CA ILE A 194 13.67 -19.08 7.84
C ILE A 194 14.48 -18.34 8.91
N HIS A 195 15.04 -19.05 9.89
CA HIS A 195 15.94 -18.50 10.91
C HIS A 195 17.14 -17.79 10.29
N ARG A 196 17.87 -18.47 9.41
CA ARG A 196 19.03 -17.88 8.70
C ARG A 196 18.65 -16.63 7.93
N ALA A 197 17.52 -16.67 7.22
CA ALA A 197 17.05 -15.53 6.44
C ALA A 197 16.59 -14.37 7.33
N PHE A 198 16.05 -14.65 8.51
CA PHE A 198 15.63 -13.63 9.48
C PHE A 198 16.84 -12.84 9.98
N ASP A 199 17.89 -13.54 10.38
CA ASP A 199 19.16 -12.93 10.80
C ASP A 199 19.86 -12.23 9.64
N GLY A 200 19.91 -12.87 8.47
CA GLY A 200 20.45 -12.30 7.24
C GLY A 200 19.74 -11.01 6.86
N LEU A 201 18.40 -10.96 6.96
CA LEU A 201 17.62 -9.76 6.67
C LEU A 201 17.82 -8.67 7.72
N ARG A 202 17.94 -9.03 9.00
CA ARG A 202 18.21 -8.08 10.08
C ARG A 202 19.57 -7.42 9.87
N ARG A 203 20.62 -8.21 9.57
CA ARG A 203 21.97 -7.71 9.24
C ARG A 203 21.96 -6.86 7.97
N SER A 204 21.32 -7.35 6.90
CA SER A 204 21.13 -6.62 5.64
C SER A 204 20.52 -5.23 5.85
N SER A 205 19.54 -5.14 6.75
CA SER A 205 18.85 -3.89 7.10
C SER A 205 19.69 -2.98 8.00
N MET A 206 20.52 -3.55 8.89
CA MET A 206 21.49 -2.80 9.71
C MET A 206 22.54 -2.12 8.84
N VAL A 207 23.19 -2.85 7.94
CA VAL A 207 24.24 -2.33 7.04
C VAL A 207 23.73 -1.21 6.14
N ARG A 208 22.45 -1.25 5.77
CA ARG A 208 21.76 -0.25 4.93
C ARG A 208 21.02 0.83 5.72
N SER A 209 21.16 0.84 7.05
CA SER A 209 20.45 1.80 7.91
C SER A 209 20.95 3.22 7.69
N ASN A 210 20.05 4.15 7.39
CA ASN A 210 20.37 5.58 7.35
C ASN A 210 20.43 6.24 8.74
N ARG A 211 20.17 5.48 9.82
CA ARG A 211 20.13 5.99 11.20
C ARG A 211 21.42 5.78 11.98
N ILE A 212 22.31 4.95 11.45
CA ILE A 212 23.62 4.64 12.01
C ILE A 212 24.67 5.28 11.10
N PRO A 213 25.68 6.00 11.60
CA PRO A 213 26.77 6.56 10.79
C PRO A 213 27.51 5.50 10.00
N THR A 214 28.02 5.86 8.82
CA THR A 214 28.73 4.93 7.92
C THR A 214 29.90 4.19 8.59
N PRO A 215 30.79 4.86 9.36
CA PRO A 215 31.91 4.16 10.02
C PRO A 215 31.44 3.09 11.00
N MET A 216 30.40 3.38 11.80
CA MET A 216 29.82 2.41 12.74
C MET A 216 29.19 1.23 12.01
N ARG A 217 28.49 1.46 10.87
CA ARG A 217 27.91 0.36 10.08
C ARG A 217 28.99 -0.55 9.51
N GLN A 218 30.12 0.00 9.09
CA GLN A 218 31.26 -0.77 8.57
C GLN A 218 31.87 -1.62 9.69
N ALA A 219 32.14 -1.05 10.86
CA ALA A 219 32.68 -1.79 12.01
C ALA A 219 31.75 -2.94 12.46
N LEU A 220 30.43 -2.73 12.42
CA LEU A 220 29.44 -3.75 12.74
C LEU A 220 29.27 -4.80 11.63
N ALA A 221 29.56 -4.44 10.38
CA ALA A 221 29.40 -5.36 9.25
C ALA A 221 30.37 -6.54 9.33
N ASP A 222 31.49 -6.40 10.04
CA ASP A 222 32.49 -7.45 10.23
C ASP A 222 32.15 -8.40 11.40
N GLN A 223 31.14 -8.06 12.21
CA GLN A 223 30.72 -8.84 13.37
C GLN A 223 29.52 -9.74 13.00
N SER A 224 29.65 -11.05 13.13
CA SER A 224 28.58 -12.01 12.80
C SER A 224 27.37 -11.91 13.73
N ASP A 225 27.64 -11.69 15.01
CA ASP A 225 26.75 -11.62 16.17
C ASP A 225 26.55 -10.17 16.65
N TRP A 226 26.68 -9.19 15.74
CA TRP A 226 26.61 -7.76 16.03
C TRP A 226 25.41 -7.34 16.91
N ALA A 227 24.29 -8.08 16.81
CA ALA A 227 23.06 -7.82 17.54
C ALA A 227 23.13 -8.21 19.02
N GLU A 228 24.04 -9.11 19.38
CA GLU A 228 24.23 -9.66 20.73
C GLU A 228 25.38 -8.98 21.50
N LEU A 229 26.16 -8.13 20.81
CA LEU A 229 27.26 -7.40 21.42
C LEU A 229 26.82 -6.63 22.67
N SER A 230 27.60 -6.80 23.74
CA SER A 230 27.47 -6.05 24.99
C SER A 230 27.73 -4.56 24.75
N THR A 231 27.30 -3.72 25.70
CA THR A 231 27.57 -2.28 25.63
C THR A 231 29.07 -1.98 25.54
N GLN A 232 29.88 -2.68 26.33
CA GLN A 232 31.35 -2.51 26.32
C GLN A 232 31.97 -2.88 24.97
N GLN A 233 31.49 -3.97 24.34
CA GLN A 233 31.97 -4.37 23.00
C GLN A 233 31.55 -3.35 21.93
N LEU A 234 30.33 -2.81 22.02
CA LEU A 234 29.88 -1.74 21.11
C LEU A 234 30.71 -0.47 21.27
N GLU A 235 31.01 -0.06 22.51
CA GLU A 235 31.85 1.09 22.80
C GLU A 235 33.28 0.91 22.25
N ALA A 236 33.85 -0.29 22.38
CA ALA A 236 35.14 -0.65 21.79
C ALA A 236 35.16 -0.55 20.25
N LEU A 237 33.99 -0.71 19.60
CA LEU A 237 33.80 -0.51 18.16
C LEU A 237 33.47 0.95 17.79
N GLY A 238 33.55 1.89 18.74
CA GLY A 238 33.23 3.29 18.55
C GLY A 238 31.73 3.59 18.49
N VAL A 239 30.88 2.67 18.94
CA VAL A 239 29.43 2.87 19.07
C VAL A 239 29.13 3.31 20.51
N THR A 240 29.01 4.61 20.72
CA THR A 240 28.77 5.21 22.03
C THR A 240 27.39 5.87 22.14
N GLY A 241 26.99 6.16 23.38
CA GLY A 241 25.76 6.92 23.70
C GLY A 241 24.50 6.35 23.06
N LYS A 242 23.66 7.21 22.49
CA LYS A 242 22.39 6.82 21.84
C LYS A 242 22.56 5.83 20.67
N TYR A 243 23.74 5.76 20.06
CA TYR A 243 23.96 4.87 18.92
C TYR A 243 23.95 3.41 19.33
N ILE A 244 24.28 3.09 20.59
CA ILE A 244 24.14 1.74 21.15
C ILE A 244 22.70 1.24 20.96
N GLN A 245 21.71 2.06 21.30
CA GLN A 245 20.30 1.69 21.18
C GLN A 245 19.83 1.66 19.74
N ARG A 246 20.31 2.58 18.89
CA ARG A 246 20.02 2.56 17.44
C ARG A 246 20.56 1.31 16.75
N VAL A 247 21.74 0.86 17.15
CA VAL A 247 22.36 -0.37 16.67
C VAL A 247 21.54 -1.56 17.14
N LYS A 248 21.27 -1.71 18.44
CA LYS A 248 20.42 -2.80 18.97
C LYS A 248 19.04 -2.85 18.30
N ALA A 249 18.48 -1.68 17.97
CA ALA A 249 17.23 -1.50 17.27
C ALA A 249 17.25 -1.80 15.76
N ALA A 250 18.44 -1.86 15.15
CA ALA A 250 18.61 -1.87 13.71
C ALA A 250 18.00 -3.13 13.09
N GLY A 251 17.33 -2.93 11.95
CA GLY A 251 16.74 -4.02 11.18
C GLY A 251 15.50 -4.68 11.78
N LEU A 252 15.26 -4.61 13.10
CA LEU A 252 14.15 -5.32 13.77
C LEU A 252 12.80 -5.08 13.10
N ALA A 253 12.37 -3.82 13.00
CA ALA A 253 11.05 -3.50 12.45
C ALA A 253 10.92 -3.89 10.96
N SER A 254 11.96 -3.70 10.16
CA SER A 254 11.92 -4.09 8.74
C SER A 254 11.89 -5.61 8.56
N THR A 255 12.61 -6.35 9.41
CA THR A 255 12.62 -7.81 9.40
C THR A 255 11.27 -8.36 9.84
N GLU A 256 10.77 -7.95 11.00
CA GLU A 256 9.47 -8.38 11.52
C GLU A 256 8.32 -8.09 10.53
N HIS A 257 8.31 -6.90 9.93
CA HIS A 257 7.30 -6.56 8.92
C HIS A 257 7.42 -7.43 7.67
N ALA A 258 8.63 -7.63 7.13
CA ALA A 258 8.83 -8.44 5.94
C ALA A 258 8.41 -9.90 6.16
N PHE A 259 8.77 -10.51 7.28
CA PHE A 259 8.38 -11.89 7.60
C PHE A 259 6.88 -12.03 7.88
N THR A 260 6.27 -11.05 8.53
CA THR A 260 4.81 -11.00 8.68
C THR A 260 4.11 -10.87 7.33
N ASP A 261 4.66 -10.08 6.40
CA ASP A 261 4.11 -9.94 5.05
C ASP A 261 4.28 -11.23 4.23
N ALA A 262 5.42 -11.91 4.34
CA ALA A 262 5.64 -13.22 3.72
C ALA A 262 4.63 -14.25 4.23
N LYS A 263 4.44 -14.32 5.56
CA LYS A 263 3.41 -15.17 6.16
C LYS A 263 2.03 -14.89 5.56
N ARG A 264 1.61 -13.63 5.46
CA ARG A 264 0.31 -13.24 4.87
C ARG A 264 0.19 -13.61 3.40
N ALA A 265 1.26 -13.44 2.62
CA ALA A 265 1.28 -13.77 1.20
C ALA A 265 1.11 -15.29 1.00
N VAL A 266 1.84 -16.10 1.77
CA VAL A 266 1.73 -17.56 1.75
C VAL A 266 0.36 -18.03 2.26
N ASP A 267 -0.16 -17.44 3.35
CA ASP A 267 -1.50 -17.74 3.87
C ASP A 267 -2.61 -17.52 2.81
N LEU A 268 -2.51 -16.46 2.01
CA LEU A 268 -3.45 -16.21 0.91
C LEU A 268 -3.43 -17.34 -0.11
N VAL A 269 -2.24 -17.80 -0.51
CA VAL A 269 -2.08 -18.89 -1.47
C VAL A 269 -2.61 -20.21 -0.89
N LEU A 270 -2.26 -20.56 0.35
CA LEU A 270 -2.80 -21.75 1.01
C LEU A 270 -4.33 -21.71 1.06
N LYS A 271 -4.92 -20.55 1.35
CA LYS A 271 -6.38 -20.39 1.34
C LYS A 271 -6.98 -20.65 -0.05
N ARG A 272 -6.35 -20.13 -1.11
CA ARG A 272 -6.79 -20.36 -2.50
C ARG A 272 -6.64 -21.84 -2.89
N GLU A 273 -5.53 -22.46 -2.53
CA GLU A 273 -5.25 -23.87 -2.79
C GLU A 273 -6.22 -24.80 -2.06
N ARG A 274 -6.49 -24.58 -0.77
CA ARG A 274 -7.49 -25.36 -0.02
C ARG A 274 -8.88 -25.28 -0.67
N LYS A 275 -9.27 -24.10 -1.15
CA LYS A 275 -10.53 -23.93 -1.88
C LYS A 275 -10.54 -24.71 -3.20
N ALA A 276 -9.47 -24.63 -3.98
CA ALA A 276 -9.34 -25.36 -5.25
C ALA A 276 -9.32 -26.87 -5.04
N ALA A 277 -8.58 -27.35 -4.05
CA ALA A 277 -8.49 -28.75 -3.66
C ALA A 277 -9.86 -29.33 -3.27
N ALA A 278 -10.62 -28.61 -2.43
CA ALA A 278 -11.98 -29.00 -2.04
C ALA A 278 -12.94 -29.05 -3.23
N GLN A 279 -12.88 -28.07 -4.14
CA GLN A 279 -13.70 -28.08 -5.37
C GLN A 279 -13.36 -29.24 -6.31
N GLN A 280 -12.10 -29.68 -6.31
CA GLN A 280 -11.59 -30.78 -7.13
C GLN A 280 -11.62 -32.13 -6.41
N GLN A 281 -12.14 -32.19 -5.18
CA GLN A 281 -12.17 -33.39 -4.32
C GLN A 281 -10.80 -34.06 -4.19
N ARG A 282 -9.75 -33.25 -4.03
CA ARG A 282 -8.37 -33.72 -3.81
C ARG A 282 -7.82 -33.16 -2.52
N GLU A 283 -6.72 -33.77 -2.07
CA GLU A 283 -5.91 -33.22 -1.00
C GLU A 283 -5.16 -31.95 -1.45
N PRO A 284 -5.03 -30.93 -0.60
CA PRO A 284 -4.22 -29.75 -0.89
C PRO A 284 -2.73 -30.11 -0.89
N VAL A 285 -2.00 -29.58 -1.87
CA VAL A 285 -0.55 -29.75 -1.98
C VAL A 285 0.16 -28.92 -0.91
N LEU A 286 -0.24 -27.65 -0.78
CA LEU A 286 0.28 -26.72 0.22
C LEU A 286 -0.52 -26.87 1.52
N ARG A 287 0.07 -27.54 2.51
CA ARG A 287 -0.61 -27.87 3.78
C ARG A 287 -0.28 -26.90 4.90
N TYR A 288 1.00 -26.54 5.02
CA TYR A 288 1.56 -25.72 6.09
C TYR A 288 2.23 -24.47 5.53
N ASN A 289 2.24 -23.40 6.32
CA ASN A 289 2.94 -22.16 6.00
C ASN A 289 4.28 -22.15 6.75
N PRO A 290 5.44 -22.26 6.07
CA PRO A 290 6.74 -22.30 6.72
C PRO A 290 7.07 -21.03 7.51
N PHE A 291 6.43 -19.90 7.22
CA PHE A 291 6.62 -18.65 7.97
C PHE A 291 5.84 -18.61 9.28
N GLN A 292 5.08 -19.66 9.63
CA GLN A 292 4.43 -19.76 10.93
C GLN A 292 5.45 -19.90 12.07
N VAL A 293 6.65 -20.44 11.79
CA VAL A 293 7.78 -20.54 12.71
C VAL A 293 8.16 -19.21 13.37
N ILE A 294 7.94 -18.06 12.72
CA ILE A 294 8.26 -16.75 13.34
C ILE A 294 7.41 -16.45 14.58
N HIS A 295 6.26 -17.11 14.70
CA HIS A 295 5.40 -17.07 15.88
C HIS A 295 5.65 -18.26 16.80
N ASP A 296 5.85 -19.45 16.22
CA ASP A 296 6.02 -20.68 17.01
C ASP A 296 7.33 -20.64 17.83
N ASP A 297 8.38 -19.99 17.29
CA ASP A 297 9.70 -19.86 17.93
C ASP A 297 9.95 -18.45 18.54
N ASP A 298 8.89 -17.65 18.74
CA ASP A 298 8.97 -16.31 19.38
C ASP A 298 10.00 -15.34 18.75
N MET A 299 10.19 -15.42 17.43
CA MET A 299 11.16 -14.58 16.70
C MET A 299 10.75 -13.10 16.63
N LEU A 300 9.48 -12.78 16.88
CA LEU A 300 8.94 -11.42 16.85
C LEU A 300 8.95 -10.82 18.25
N ARG A 301 9.23 -9.51 18.36
CA ARG A 301 9.09 -8.81 19.64
C ARG A 301 7.63 -8.80 20.11
N ASP A 302 7.43 -9.21 21.36
CA ASP A 302 6.16 -9.03 22.06
C ASP A 302 5.92 -7.56 22.46
N SER A 303 4.74 -7.29 23.05
CA SER A 303 4.37 -5.94 23.50
C SER A 303 5.31 -5.36 24.56
N GLN A 304 5.86 -6.19 25.45
CA GLN A 304 6.74 -5.74 26.53
C GLN A 304 8.13 -5.38 25.99
N ALA A 305 8.70 -6.24 25.15
CA ALA A 305 9.94 -6.02 24.41
C ALA A 305 9.84 -4.78 23.51
N LEU A 306 8.69 -4.58 22.85
CA LEU A 306 8.44 -3.40 22.03
C LEU A 306 8.41 -2.11 22.87
N ARG A 307 7.76 -2.13 24.04
CA ARG A 307 7.76 -1.00 24.98
C ARG A 307 9.16 -0.68 25.51
N ARG A 308 9.87 -1.69 26.02
CA ARG A 308 11.26 -1.57 26.48
C ARG A 308 12.18 -1.02 25.38
N HIS A 309 11.96 -1.46 24.13
CA HIS A 309 12.69 -0.96 22.97
C HIS A 309 12.42 0.53 22.72
N TYR A 310 11.16 0.98 22.77
CA TYR A 310 10.85 2.41 22.57
C TYR A 310 11.43 3.28 23.69
N GLU A 311 11.29 2.85 24.94
CA GLU A 311 11.86 3.52 26.11
C GLU A 311 13.37 3.67 25.97
N ARG A 312 14.08 2.58 25.66
CA ARG A 312 15.54 2.61 25.48
C ARG A 312 16.00 3.39 24.26
N ALA A 313 15.27 3.31 23.15
CA ALA A 313 15.67 3.99 21.92
C ALA A 313 15.35 5.50 21.93
N GLU A 314 14.67 6.00 22.97
CA GLU A 314 14.16 7.37 23.06
C GLU A 314 13.36 7.75 21.80
N VAL A 315 12.59 6.78 21.29
CA VAL A 315 11.71 6.97 20.14
C VAL A 315 10.28 6.86 20.65
N ARG A 316 9.40 7.72 20.12
CA ARG A 316 8.01 7.84 20.57
C ARG A 316 7.88 8.56 21.91
N ASN A 317 8.59 9.66 22.09
CA ASN A 317 8.60 10.44 23.32
C ASN A 317 7.47 11.48 23.29
N PRO A 318 6.27 11.21 23.85
CA PRO A 318 5.31 12.29 24.06
C PRO A 318 5.95 13.35 24.94
N LEU A 319 5.73 14.62 24.60
CA LEU A 319 6.21 15.72 25.41
C LEU A 319 5.58 15.63 26.80
N GLY A 320 6.41 15.68 27.83
CA GLY A 320 5.96 15.80 29.22
C GLY A 320 6.02 17.24 29.71
N ASP A 321 5.70 17.44 30.99
CA ASP A 321 5.61 18.76 31.63
C ASP A 321 6.91 19.56 31.58
N GLU A 322 8.07 18.90 31.49
CA GLU A 322 9.37 19.58 31.33
C GLU A 322 9.62 20.06 29.89
N THR A 323 9.22 19.26 28.90
CA THR A 323 9.58 19.48 27.48
C THR A 323 8.50 20.24 26.70
N LEU A 324 7.22 20.05 27.05
CA LEU A 324 6.09 20.64 26.35
C LEU A 324 6.12 22.18 26.41
N PRO A 325 6.35 22.84 27.57
CA PRO A 325 6.39 24.30 27.66
C PRO A 325 7.41 24.90 26.71
N THR A 326 8.62 24.35 26.71
CA THR A 326 9.72 24.80 25.85
C THR A 326 9.39 24.61 24.37
N VAL A 327 8.84 23.46 23.98
CA VAL A 327 8.42 23.22 22.59
C VAL A 327 7.31 24.17 22.14
N LEU A 328 6.29 24.42 22.98
CA LEU A 328 5.22 25.36 22.67
C LEU A 328 5.77 26.78 22.46
N LYS A 329 6.65 27.24 23.36
CA LYS A 329 7.33 28.55 23.24
C LYS A 329 8.12 28.63 21.93
N VAL A 330 8.89 27.59 21.58
CA VAL A 330 9.68 27.56 20.33
C VAL A 330 8.78 27.61 19.10
N ILE A 331 7.68 26.85 19.08
CA ILE A 331 6.75 26.87 17.94
C ILE A 331 6.17 28.28 17.76
N LEU A 332 5.72 28.93 18.84
CA LEU A 332 5.21 30.29 18.78
C LEU A 332 6.27 31.31 18.40
N ALA A 333 7.48 31.25 18.96
CA ALA A 333 8.57 32.14 18.59
C ALA A 333 8.93 31.99 17.10
N ARG A 334 8.95 30.75 16.60
CA ARG A 334 9.18 30.48 15.17
C ARG A 334 8.06 30.98 14.27
N ARG A 335 6.84 31.08 14.76
CA ARG A 335 5.70 31.63 14.01
C ARG A 335 6.00 33.04 13.51
N ASP A 336 6.57 33.88 14.37
CA ASP A 336 6.84 35.29 14.06
C ASP A 336 8.21 35.50 13.39
N GLU A 337 9.02 34.45 13.30
CA GLU A 337 10.33 34.47 12.64
C GLU A 337 10.20 34.85 11.15
N GLN A 338 11.21 35.54 10.63
CA GLN A 338 11.31 35.95 9.23
C GLN A 338 10.07 36.75 8.76
N GLY A 339 9.50 37.57 9.64
CA GLY A 339 8.30 38.37 9.32
C GLY A 339 7.05 37.52 9.13
N GLY A 340 6.93 36.38 9.82
CA GLY A 340 5.75 35.51 9.73
C GLY A 340 5.80 34.45 8.64
N LEU A 341 6.91 34.30 7.90
CA LEU A 341 7.03 33.31 6.81
C LEU A 341 6.90 31.86 7.27
N ASN A 342 7.07 31.60 8.57
CA ASN A 342 6.93 30.29 9.19
C ASN A 342 5.55 30.06 9.83
N ALA A 343 4.63 31.06 9.80
CA ALA A 343 3.35 30.99 10.50
C ALA A 343 2.52 29.75 10.10
N THR A 344 2.42 29.45 8.81
CA THR A 344 1.71 28.25 8.32
C THR A 344 2.26 26.95 8.91
N GLY A 345 3.59 26.82 9.00
CA GLY A 345 4.19 25.63 9.57
C GLY A 345 3.98 25.56 11.08
N ALA A 346 4.14 26.68 11.79
CA ALA A 346 4.00 26.75 13.24
C ALA A 346 2.56 26.47 13.68
N ASP A 347 1.58 27.14 13.06
CA ASP A 347 0.16 26.94 13.35
C ASP A 347 -0.26 25.50 13.00
N TYR A 348 0.28 24.92 11.91
CA TYR A 348 0.08 23.51 11.58
C TYR A 348 0.57 22.58 12.69
N LEU A 349 1.75 22.83 13.29
CA LEU A 349 2.26 22.03 14.40
C LEU A 349 1.37 22.16 15.64
N LEU A 350 0.96 23.38 16.00
CA LEU A 350 0.06 23.61 17.14
C LEU A 350 -1.26 22.88 16.94
N LEU A 351 -1.92 23.07 15.79
CA LEU A 351 -3.20 22.42 15.53
C LEU A 351 -3.08 20.89 15.39
N THR A 352 -1.94 20.39 14.92
CA THR A 352 -1.64 18.94 14.93
C THR A 352 -1.56 18.39 16.37
N LEU A 353 -0.97 19.16 17.30
CA LEU A 353 -0.93 18.84 18.73
C LEU A 353 -2.33 18.92 19.35
N LEU A 354 -3.02 20.05 19.22
CA LEU A 354 -4.29 20.31 19.90
C LEU A 354 -5.43 19.39 19.43
N TRP A 355 -5.42 18.94 18.17
CA TRP A 355 -6.38 17.97 17.65
C TRP A 355 -5.89 16.52 17.66
N GLY A 356 -4.60 16.30 17.93
CA GLY A 356 -3.98 14.99 17.88
C GLY A 356 -4.15 14.32 16.53
N THR A 357 -4.06 15.09 15.44
CA THR A 357 -4.23 14.57 14.07
C THR A 357 -2.96 13.88 13.60
N ARG A 358 -3.08 12.97 12.62
CA ARG A 358 -1.89 12.46 11.92
C ARG A 358 -1.40 13.52 10.94
N ARG A 359 -0.09 13.50 10.64
CA ARG A 359 0.57 14.42 9.69
C ARG A 359 -0.26 14.70 8.43
N GLY A 360 -0.74 13.63 7.78
CA GLY A 360 -1.44 13.73 6.50
C GLY A 360 -2.91 14.13 6.60
N GLU A 361 -3.51 14.10 7.80
CA GLU A 361 -4.94 14.37 7.99
C GLU A 361 -5.21 15.89 8.03
N ALA A 362 -4.42 16.65 8.80
CA ALA A 362 -4.61 18.10 8.92
C ALA A 362 -3.97 18.92 7.78
N ALA A 363 -2.99 18.36 7.07
CA ALA A 363 -2.26 19.10 6.02
C ALA A 363 -3.15 19.59 4.85
N PRO A 364 -4.08 18.78 4.30
CA PRO A 364 -4.95 19.21 3.20
C PRO A 364 -6.24 19.92 3.65
N LEU A 365 -6.32 20.36 4.92
CA LEU A 365 -7.51 20.96 5.49
C LEU A 365 -7.91 22.24 4.74
N ARG A 366 -9.18 22.34 4.36
CA ARG A 366 -9.76 23.49 3.64
C ARG A 366 -10.63 24.35 4.54
N TRP A 367 -10.79 25.61 4.18
CA TRP A 367 -11.81 26.47 4.78
C TRP A 367 -13.19 26.06 4.30
N PHE A 368 -14.13 25.89 5.22
CA PHE A 368 -15.49 25.44 4.90
C PHE A 368 -16.20 26.39 3.92
N ASP A 369 -16.00 27.71 4.03
CA ASP A 369 -16.57 28.71 3.12
C ASP A 369 -16.01 28.60 1.69
N ARG A 370 -14.93 27.83 1.49
CA ARG A 370 -14.25 27.62 0.20
C ARG A 370 -14.43 26.21 -0.36
N CYS A 371 -15.27 25.39 0.28
CA CYS A 371 -15.70 24.11 -0.25
C CYS A 371 -16.99 24.28 -1.04
N SER A 372 -17.12 23.53 -2.14
CA SER A 372 -18.37 23.50 -2.90
C SER A 372 -19.46 22.73 -2.12
N PRO A 373 -20.76 23.04 -2.35
CA PRO A 373 -21.86 22.28 -1.73
C PRO A 373 -21.85 20.78 -2.07
N GLY A 374 -21.31 20.41 -3.24
CA GLY A 374 -21.12 19.02 -3.65
C GLY A 374 -20.09 18.31 -2.78
N GLU A 375 -18.90 18.90 -2.64
CA GLU A 375 -17.81 18.37 -1.81
C GLU A 375 -18.23 18.21 -0.35
N LEU A 376 -19.03 19.16 0.18
CA LEU A 376 -19.55 19.10 1.56
C LEU A 376 -20.59 18.00 1.76
N ARG A 377 -21.53 17.83 0.82
CA ARG A 377 -22.57 16.78 0.90
C ARG A 377 -22.02 15.38 0.72
N GLN A 378 -21.02 15.24 -0.15
CA GLN A 378 -20.41 13.95 -0.46
C GLN A 378 -19.22 13.61 0.44
N SER A 379 -18.92 14.46 1.44
CA SER A 379 -17.84 14.20 2.40
C SER A 379 -16.46 14.06 1.74
N GLU A 380 -16.21 14.66 0.57
CA GLU A 380 -15.03 14.33 -0.26
C GLU A 380 -13.73 15.02 0.17
N VAL A 381 -13.81 16.01 1.05
CA VAL A 381 -12.68 16.87 1.41
C VAL A 381 -12.64 17.13 2.91
N SER A 382 -11.44 17.25 3.47
CA SER A 382 -11.26 17.68 4.87
C SER A 382 -11.47 19.18 4.98
N TRP A 383 -12.25 19.65 5.95
CA TRP A 383 -12.56 21.06 6.12
C TRP A 383 -12.62 21.49 7.58
N VAL A 384 -12.47 22.80 7.81
CA VAL A 384 -12.70 23.45 9.09
C VAL A 384 -13.77 24.53 8.96
N TRP A 385 -14.67 24.57 9.92
CA TRP A 385 -15.69 25.59 10.05
C TRP A 385 -15.51 26.31 11.38
N LEU A 386 -15.36 27.63 11.30
CA LEU A 386 -15.39 28.53 12.45
C LEU A 386 -16.83 28.99 12.64
N ALA A 387 -17.38 28.76 13.82
CA ALA A 387 -18.75 29.12 14.16
C ALA A 387 -18.77 30.43 14.97
N GLY A 388 -19.81 31.23 14.77
CA GLY A 388 -20.19 32.25 15.74
C GLY A 388 -20.70 31.64 17.07
N PRO A 389 -20.91 32.48 18.12
CA PRO A 389 -21.24 32.03 19.49
C PRO A 389 -22.43 31.06 19.61
N GLU A 390 -23.42 31.18 18.72
CA GLU A 390 -24.63 30.34 18.70
C GLU A 390 -24.85 29.65 17.35
N GLU A 391 -23.86 29.71 16.46
CA GLU A 391 -24.01 29.13 15.13
C GLU A 391 -23.99 27.61 15.18
N VAL A 392 -24.88 27.03 14.37
CA VAL A 392 -24.98 25.59 14.13
C VAL A 392 -24.62 25.31 12.68
N ASN A 393 -23.75 24.34 12.46
CA ASN A 393 -23.29 24.03 11.11
C ASN A 393 -24.46 23.51 10.25
N PRO A 394 -24.62 24.01 9.01
CA PRO A 394 -25.76 23.63 8.17
C PRO A 394 -25.75 22.17 7.70
N TYR A 395 -24.58 21.52 7.65
CA TYR A 395 -24.46 20.12 7.19
C TYR A 395 -24.41 19.13 8.36
N THR A 396 -23.68 19.45 9.42
CA THR A 396 -23.54 18.52 10.56
C THR A 396 -24.63 18.70 11.62
N ARG A 397 -25.34 19.84 11.61
CA ARG A 397 -26.32 20.24 12.64
C ARG A 397 -25.74 20.26 14.05
N ARG A 398 -24.45 20.57 14.18
CA ARG A 398 -23.75 20.69 15.46
C ARG A 398 -23.35 22.13 15.74
N ALA A 399 -23.47 22.52 16.99
CA ALA A 399 -23.05 23.84 17.47
C ALA A 399 -21.52 23.94 17.59
N GLY A 400 -21.03 25.16 17.40
CA GLY A 400 -19.64 25.52 17.62
C GLY A 400 -18.69 25.09 16.50
N SER A 401 -17.50 25.69 16.52
CA SER A 401 -16.44 25.44 15.54
C SER A 401 -16.08 23.95 15.48
N GLN A 402 -15.85 23.44 14.27
CA GLN A 402 -15.59 22.02 14.06
C GLN A 402 -14.65 21.75 12.89
N VAL A 403 -13.94 20.64 12.98
CA VAL A 403 -13.07 20.08 11.93
C VAL A 403 -13.65 18.76 11.45
N TYR A 404 -13.62 18.56 10.15
CA TYR A 404 -13.92 17.31 9.49
C TYR A 404 -12.69 16.80 8.74
N LEU A 405 -12.36 15.53 8.93
CA LEU A 405 -11.24 14.84 8.30
C LEU A 405 -11.78 13.71 7.44
N PHE A 406 -11.62 13.87 6.13
CA PHE A 406 -11.93 12.87 5.12
C PHE A 406 -10.82 11.83 4.99
N ASP A 407 -11.21 10.59 4.69
CA ASP A 407 -10.31 9.51 4.25
C ASP A 407 -9.06 9.35 5.13
N THR A 408 -9.28 9.24 6.44
CA THR A 408 -8.19 9.04 7.40
C THR A 408 -7.43 7.74 7.10
N LYS A 409 -6.31 7.49 7.81
CA LYS A 409 -5.47 6.30 7.56
C LYS A 409 -6.26 4.97 7.50
N ASN A 410 -7.38 4.88 8.19
CA ASN A 410 -8.23 3.69 8.26
C ASN A 410 -9.39 3.68 7.25
N GLY A 411 -9.49 4.70 6.39
CA GLY A 411 -10.63 4.92 5.48
C GLY A 411 -11.88 5.41 6.20
N GLU A 412 -11.72 5.99 7.39
CA GLU A 412 -12.83 6.51 8.22
C GLU A 412 -12.92 8.03 8.08
N GLU A 413 -14.14 8.53 8.22
CA GLU A 413 -14.44 9.95 8.36
C GLU A 413 -14.43 10.36 9.83
N ARG A 414 -13.93 11.56 10.15
CA ARG A 414 -13.81 12.00 11.53
C ARG A 414 -14.23 13.44 11.73
N TYR A 415 -15.06 13.67 12.73
CA TYR A 415 -15.40 15.01 13.21
C TYR A 415 -14.68 15.29 14.53
N LEU A 416 -14.20 16.51 14.69
CA LEU A 416 -13.56 17.00 15.91
C LEU A 416 -14.12 18.37 16.25
N PRO A 417 -14.45 18.64 17.51
CA PRO A 417 -14.68 20.00 17.92
C PRO A 417 -13.40 20.82 17.90
N VAL A 418 -13.54 22.11 17.64
CA VAL A 418 -12.45 23.08 17.81
C VAL A 418 -12.61 23.68 19.21
N ALA A 419 -11.61 23.48 20.05
CA ALA A 419 -11.54 24.04 21.39
C ALA A 419 -10.94 25.46 21.35
N TYR A 420 -10.95 26.13 22.50
CA TYR A 420 -10.66 27.56 22.65
C TYR A 420 -9.35 28.02 21.98
N PHE A 421 -8.20 27.42 22.30
CA PHE A 421 -6.92 27.87 21.78
C PHE A 421 -6.73 27.51 20.30
N ALA A 422 -7.21 26.34 19.87
CA ALA A 422 -7.27 25.97 18.47
C ALA A 422 -8.13 26.96 17.66
N GLU A 423 -9.26 27.41 18.22
CA GLU A 423 -10.11 28.42 17.61
C GLU A 423 -9.38 29.76 17.48
N LYS A 424 -8.68 30.23 18.52
CA LYS A 424 -7.88 31.46 18.45
C LYS A 424 -6.79 31.41 17.37
N ILE A 425 -6.10 30.27 17.25
CA ILE A 425 -5.11 30.07 16.19
C ILE A 425 -5.79 30.11 14.81
N LEU A 426 -6.92 29.42 14.65
CA LEU A 426 -7.66 29.42 13.40
C LEU A 426 -8.23 30.79 13.03
N GLN A 427 -8.77 31.54 13.99
CA GLN A 427 -9.28 32.88 13.77
C GLN A 427 -8.17 33.80 13.26
N ARG A 428 -7.00 33.76 13.91
CA ARG A 428 -5.83 34.51 13.45
C ARG A 428 -5.45 34.14 12.01
N ARG A 429 -5.48 32.85 11.67
CA ARG A 429 -5.22 32.40 10.28
C ARG A 429 -6.31 32.83 9.31
N PHE A 430 -7.55 32.86 9.75
CA PHE A 430 -8.69 33.31 8.95
C PHE A 430 -8.56 34.80 8.64
N ASP A 431 -8.11 35.60 9.60
CA ASP A 431 -7.88 37.04 9.42
C ASP A 431 -6.64 37.32 8.55
N GLU A 432 -5.60 36.48 8.65
CA GLU A 432 -4.36 36.57 7.86
C GLU A 432 -4.50 35.98 6.43
N ARG A 433 -5.63 35.38 6.05
CA ARG A 433 -5.79 34.72 4.74
C ARG A 433 -5.86 35.73 3.61
N ALA A 434 -5.37 35.33 2.44
CA ALA A 434 -5.40 36.19 1.25
C ALA A 434 -6.84 36.50 0.82
N ASP A 435 -7.06 37.75 0.38
CA ASP A 435 -8.34 38.19 -0.16
C ASP A 435 -8.62 37.48 -1.49
N GLU A 436 -9.65 36.64 -1.49
CA GLU A 436 -10.04 35.86 -2.66
C GLU A 436 -10.67 36.72 -3.74
N THR A 437 -11.44 37.73 -3.36
CA THR A 437 -12.10 38.61 -4.32
C THR A 437 -11.04 39.33 -5.14
N LYS A 438 -10.01 39.85 -4.47
CA LYS A 438 -8.85 40.44 -5.13
C LYS A 438 -8.13 39.44 -6.03
N LEU A 439 -7.84 38.23 -5.54
CA LEU A 439 -7.13 37.22 -6.35
C LEU A 439 -7.94 36.69 -7.54
N LYS A 440 -9.28 36.67 -7.44
CA LYS A 440 -10.18 36.39 -8.58
C LYS A 440 -10.09 37.49 -9.62
N GLN A 441 -10.05 38.76 -9.19
CA GLN A 441 -9.85 39.89 -10.10
C GLN A 441 -8.48 39.81 -10.78
N ASP A 442 -7.40 39.60 -10.01
CA ASP A 442 -6.04 39.47 -10.55
C ASP A 442 -5.95 38.34 -11.61
N LEU A 443 -6.66 37.22 -11.40
CA LEU A 443 -6.74 36.14 -12.38
C LEU A 443 -7.52 36.56 -13.64
N ALA A 444 -8.68 37.20 -13.48
CA ALA A 444 -9.48 37.68 -14.60
C ALA A 444 -8.70 38.68 -15.45
N ASP A 445 -8.02 39.64 -14.83
CA ASP A 445 -7.18 40.64 -15.49
C ASP A 445 -6.04 39.97 -16.27
N ALA A 446 -5.37 38.98 -15.67
CA ALA A 446 -4.31 38.23 -16.35
C ALA A 446 -4.84 37.42 -17.56
N GLU A 447 -6.01 36.79 -17.42
CA GLU A 447 -6.67 36.05 -18.51
C GLU A 447 -7.10 36.99 -19.65
N GLU A 448 -7.59 38.19 -19.33
CA GLU A 448 -7.94 39.22 -20.32
C GLU A 448 -6.71 39.71 -21.09
N VAL A 449 -5.62 40.03 -20.39
CA VAL A 449 -4.35 40.47 -21.02
C VAL A 449 -3.81 39.39 -21.95
N LEU A 450 -3.85 38.12 -21.53
CA LEU A 450 -3.45 36.99 -22.39
C LEU A 450 -4.37 36.86 -23.61
N GLY A 451 -5.69 36.99 -23.42
CA GLY A 451 -6.68 36.97 -24.50
C GLY A 451 -6.42 38.07 -25.54
N ALA A 452 -6.18 39.30 -25.09
CA ALA A 452 -5.87 40.45 -25.94
C ALA A 452 -4.54 40.25 -26.70
N ALA A 453 -3.51 39.71 -26.04
CA ALA A 453 -2.23 39.41 -26.68
C ALA A 453 -2.37 38.34 -27.77
N ARG A 454 -3.19 37.29 -27.53
CA ARG A 454 -3.51 36.27 -28.53
C ARG A 454 -4.27 36.86 -29.72
N ALA A 455 -5.26 37.71 -29.47
CA ALA A 455 -6.03 38.38 -30.53
C ALA A 455 -5.14 39.27 -31.43
N ARG A 456 -4.15 39.94 -30.84
CA ARG A 456 -3.17 40.78 -31.56
C ARG A 456 -2.02 40.00 -32.22
N ARG A 457 -2.05 38.66 -32.20
CA ARG A 457 -0.98 37.79 -32.72
C ARG A 457 0.41 38.19 -32.18
N ALA A 458 0.48 38.45 -30.87
CA ALA A 458 1.73 38.82 -30.21
C ALA A 458 2.81 37.74 -30.38
N ARG A 459 4.08 38.14 -30.20
CA ARG A 459 5.24 37.23 -30.28
C ARG A 459 5.11 36.07 -29.28
N ARG A 460 5.61 34.90 -29.68
CA ARG A 460 5.51 33.65 -28.89
C ARG A 460 6.09 33.77 -27.48
N ASP A 461 7.21 34.48 -27.34
CA ASP A 461 7.89 34.69 -26.06
C ASP A 461 7.04 35.50 -25.06
N LEU A 462 6.23 36.46 -25.55
CA LEU A 462 5.30 37.21 -24.72
C LEU A 462 4.12 36.33 -24.29
N LEU A 463 3.56 35.54 -25.20
CA LEU A 463 2.47 34.61 -24.89
C LEU A 463 2.91 33.60 -23.81
N ASP A 464 4.10 33.03 -23.93
CA ASP A 464 4.63 32.08 -22.94
C ASP A 464 4.83 32.72 -21.55
N ARG A 465 5.13 34.02 -21.48
CA ARG A 465 5.21 34.75 -20.20
C ARG A 465 3.83 35.00 -19.59
N LEU A 466 2.88 35.48 -20.39
CA LEU A 466 1.51 35.75 -19.94
C LEU A 466 0.79 34.47 -19.51
N GLU A 467 1.03 33.35 -20.22
CA GLU A 467 0.52 32.03 -19.80
C GLU A 467 1.05 31.62 -18.42
N LYS A 468 2.33 31.91 -18.13
CA LYS A 468 2.91 31.66 -16.80
C LYS A 468 2.33 32.59 -15.72
N GLU A 469 1.99 33.83 -16.06
CA GLU A 469 1.35 34.77 -15.15
C GLU A 469 -0.08 34.33 -14.79
N VAL A 470 -0.88 33.94 -15.79
CA VAL A 470 -2.20 33.34 -15.57
C VAL A 470 -2.10 32.09 -14.69
N GLU A 471 -1.17 31.18 -14.99
CA GLU A 471 -0.97 29.98 -14.17
C GLU A 471 -0.52 30.31 -12.74
N ARG A 472 0.26 31.37 -12.55
CA ARG A 472 0.65 31.85 -11.22
C ARG A 472 -0.55 32.42 -10.45
N ALA A 473 -1.36 33.26 -11.09
CA ALA A 473 -2.58 33.82 -10.50
C ALA A 473 -3.58 32.71 -10.14
N ARG A 474 -3.80 31.75 -11.04
CA ARG A 474 -4.67 30.59 -10.82
C ARG A 474 -4.21 29.76 -9.62
N ARG A 475 -2.89 29.52 -9.48
CA ARG A 475 -2.34 28.81 -8.32
C ARG A 475 -2.45 29.62 -7.04
N ALA A 476 -2.25 30.93 -7.09
CA ALA A 476 -2.42 31.79 -5.92
C ALA A 476 -3.86 31.73 -5.40
N LEU A 477 -4.84 31.81 -6.30
CA LEU A 477 -6.26 31.63 -5.98
C LEU A 477 -6.56 30.22 -5.44
N ALA A 478 -6.08 29.16 -6.10
CA ALA A 478 -6.31 27.80 -5.63
C ALA A 478 -5.77 27.53 -4.22
N LYS A 479 -4.70 28.22 -3.80
CA LYS A 479 -4.15 28.08 -2.45
C LYS A 479 -5.04 28.65 -1.36
N THR A 480 -5.89 29.65 -1.65
CA THR A 480 -6.72 30.31 -0.64
C THR A 480 -7.75 29.36 -0.02
N MET A 481 -8.05 28.26 -0.70
CA MET A 481 -8.96 27.24 -0.16
C MET A 481 -8.39 26.52 1.07
N PHE A 482 -7.06 26.47 1.22
CA PHE A 482 -6.42 25.69 2.27
C PHE A 482 -6.19 26.52 3.55
N VAL A 483 -6.41 25.89 4.70
CA VAL A 483 -6.03 26.43 6.01
C VAL A 483 -4.52 26.57 6.10
N PHE A 484 -3.78 25.57 5.57
CA PHE A 484 -2.33 25.54 5.51
C PHE A 484 -1.86 25.57 4.05
N PRO A 485 -1.81 26.74 3.39
CA PRO A 485 -1.40 26.83 1.99
C PRO A 485 0.10 26.53 1.82
N ALA A 486 0.48 26.02 0.67
CA ALA A 486 1.88 25.80 0.33
C ALA A 486 2.63 27.13 0.15
N ARG A 487 3.81 27.24 0.76
CA ARG A 487 4.71 28.39 0.59
C ARG A 487 5.19 28.56 -0.86
N SER A 488 5.48 27.46 -1.56
CA SER A 488 5.98 27.50 -2.93
C SER A 488 4.85 27.53 -3.96
N ASP A 489 4.98 28.37 -4.99
CA ASP A 489 4.11 28.37 -6.20
C ASP A 489 4.31 27.14 -7.10
N ARG A 490 5.34 26.33 -6.81
CA ARG A 490 5.62 25.07 -7.50
C ARG A 490 5.03 23.85 -6.79
N SER A 491 4.30 24.04 -5.69
CA SER A 491 3.66 22.92 -4.99
C SER A 491 2.60 22.27 -5.87
N THR A 492 2.68 20.95 -6.05
CA THR A 492 1.69 20.18 -6.82
C THR A 492 0.37 20.00 -6.08
N THR A 493 0.41 19.98 -4.74
CA THR A 493 -0.79 19.76 -3.92
C THR A 493 -1.47 21.04 -3.45
N GLY A 494 -0.81 22.20 -3.59
CA GLY A 494 -1.34 23.50 -3.16
C GLY A 494 -1.34 23.74 -1.64
N HIS A 495 -1.22 22.70 -0.82
CA HIS A 495 -1.20 22.78 0.65
C HIS A 495 0.19 22.48 1.24
N TYR A 496 0.35 22.76 2.54
CA TYR A 496 1.57 22.56 3.30
C TYR A 496 1.99 21.08 3.33
N SER A 497 3.27 20.82 3.12
CA SER A 497 3.84 19.46 3.08
C SER A 497 5.20 19.32 3.80
N ASP A 498 5.87 20.43 4.10
CA ASP A 498 7.24 20.47 4.66
C ASP A 498 7.30 20.40 6.19
N SER A 499 6.52 19.49 6.77
CA SER A 499 6.45 19.36 8.22
C SER A 499 7.69 18.74 8.87
N LYS A 500 8.60 18.12 8.09
CA LYS A 500 9.85 17.56 8.64
C LYS A 500 10.87 18.66 8.96
N SER A 501 11.01 19.65 8.08
CA SER A 501 12.01 20.71 8.23
C SER A 501 11.69 21.61 9.42
N ILE A 502 10.42 21.99 9.59
CA ILE A 502 10.02 22.78 10.76
C ILE A 502 10.18 22.01 12.07
N VAL A 503 9.88 20.71 12.11
CA VAL A 503 10.10 19.90 13.32
C VAL A 503 11.58 19.78 13.65
N ALA A 504 12.45 19.59 12.66
CA ALA A 504 13.90 19.58 12.89
C ALA A 504 14.41 20.90 13.49
N ASN A 505 13.85 22.01 13.02
CA ASN A 505 14.12 23.35 13.51
C ASN A 505 13.60 23.58 14.94
N VAL A 506 12.39 23.09 15.27
CA VAL A 506 11.84 23.11 16.63
C VAL A 506 12.70 22.27 17.57
N ARG A 507 13.14 21.09 17.14
CA ARG A 507 14.01 20.21 17.94
C ARG A 507 15.30 20.89 18.34
N ARG A 508 15.98 21.53 17.38
CA ARG A 508 17.22 22.25 17.63
C ARG A 508 17.01 23.34 18.69
N ASP A 509 16.03 24.21 18.48
CA ASP A 509 15.83 25.40 19.31
C ASP A 509 15.23 25.08 20.68
N ALA A 510 14.52 23.95 20.80
CA ALA A 510 14.01 23.45 22.07
C ALA A 510 15.05 22.65 22.88
N GLY A 511 16.31 22.58 22.42
CA GLY A 511 17.35 21.80 23.08
C GLY A 511 17.16 20.27 22.96
N LEU A 512 16.29 19.82 22.06
CA LEU A 512 16.02 18.39 21.81
C LEU A 512 16.97 17.80 20.77
N LEU A 513 17.84 18.62 20.16
CA LEU A 513 18.84 18.18 19.19
C LEU A 513 20.10 19.03 19.32
N ASP A 514 21.12 18.47 19.95
CA ASP A 514 22.49 18.97 19.97
C ASP A 514 23.46 17.78 19.84
N LEU A 515 24.02 17.60 18.64
CA LEU A 515 24.93 16.50 18.37
C LEU A 515 26.28 16.63 19.09
N ARG A 516 26.69 17.85 19.49
CA ARG A 516 27.95 18.08 20.22
C ARG A 516 27.83 17.66 21.68
N ALA A 517 26.65 17.87 22.26
CA ALA A 517 26.30 17.43 23.61
C ALA A 517 25.65 16.03 23.63
N GLU A 518 25.72 15.28 22.54
CA GLU A 518 25.09 13.97 22.35
C GLU A 518 23.55 13.90 22.51
N VAL A 519 22.87 15.05 22.56
CA VAL A 519 21.41 15.16 22.68
C VAL A 519 20.71 15.00 21.32
N ASP A 520 19.75 14.08 21.23
CA ASP A 520 18.95 13.86 20.00
C ASP A 520 17.63 13.17 20.32
N ILE A 521 16.79 13.88 21.07
CA ILE A 521 15.46 13.46 21.47
C ILE A 521 14.57 13.45 20.22
N GLY A 522 14.07 12.26 19.86
CA GLY A 522 13.41 11.96 18.59
C GLY A 522 12.00 12.49 18.44
N LEU A 523 11.78 13.81 18.58
CA LEU A 523 10.47 14.44 18.36
C LEU A 523 10.02 14.31 16.90
N THR A 524 8.86 13.70 16.69
CA THR A 524 8.18 13.60 15.40
C THR A 524 6.76 14.18 15.48
N LEU A 525 6.13 14.41 14.33
CA LEU A 525 4.72 14.84 14.30
C LEU A 525 3.77 13.86 14.99
N HIS A 526 4.11 12.57 14.98
CA HIS A 526 3.27 11.59 15.66
C HIS A 526 3.39 11.72 17.18
N ASP A 527 4.48 12.30 17.68
CA ASP A 527 4.67 12.52 19.11
C ASP A 527 3.83 13.70 19.62
N LEU A 528 3.51 14.68 18.77
CA LEU A 528 2.48 15.69 19.08
C LEU A 528 1.12 15.01 19.36
N ARG A 529 0.73 14.07 18.49
CA ARG A 529 -0.47 13.27 18.72
C ARG A 529 -0.39 12.40 19.98
N ARG A 530 0.76 11.78 20.27
CA ARG A 530 0.96 11.01 21.52
C ARG A 530 0.92 11.91 22.75
N THR A 531 1.39 13.16 22.63
CA THR A 531 1.34 14.16 23.69
C THR A 531 -0.10 14.47 24.06
N LEU A 532 -0.98 14.76 23.08
CA LEU A 532 -2.42 14.89 23.35
C LEU A 532 -2.97 13.64 24.05
N GLY A 533 -2.63 12.46 23.54
CA GLY A 533 -3.08 11.19 24.14
C GLY A 533 -2.63 11.00 25.59
N ARG A 534 -1.40 11.39 25.92
CA ARG A 534 -0.86 11.37 27.29
C ARG A 534 -1.66 12.29 28.21
N TYR A 535 -1.85 13.55 27.83
CA TYR A 535 -2.61 14.51 28.65
C TYR A 535 -4.08 14.14 28.78
N ALA A 536 -4.69 13.60 27.72
CA ALA A 536 -6.03 13.06 27.78
C ALA A 536 -6.14 11.87 28.75
N ALA A 537 -5.17 10.96 28.75
CA ALA A 537 -5.12 9.84 29.69
C ALA A 537 -4.87 10.30 31.14
N LEU A 538 -4.06 11.35 31.35
CA LEU A 538 -3.85 11.92 32.69
C LEU A 538 -5.16 12.51 33.27
N LEU A 539 -5.94 13.19 32.43
CA LEU A 539 -7.18 13.84 32.88
C LEU A 539 -8.38 12.90 32.97
N PHE A 540 -8.44 11.88 32.13
CA PHE A 540 -9.64 11.03 31.97
C PHE A 540 -9.39 9.52 32.09
N GLY A 541 -8.17 9.09 32.44
CA GLY A 541 -7.78 7.68 32.53
C GLY A 541 -7.89 6.93 31.19
N GLU A 542 -7.96 5.60 31.25
CA GLU A 542 -8.26 4.73 30.10
C GLU A 542 -9.76 4.73 29.78
N SER A 543 -10.29 5.89 29.39
CA SER A 543 -11.73 6.05 29.11
C SER A 543 -12.08 5.99 27.63
N ARG A 544 -13.36 5.71 27.36
CA ARG A 544 -13.96 5.80 26.01
C ARG A 544 -13.71 7.17 25.35
N ILE A 545 -13.63 8.24 26.14
CA ILE A 545 -13.36 9.60 25.67
C ILE A 545 -11.96 9.69 25.07
N VAL A 546 -10.93 9.11 25.70
CA VAL A 546 -9.55 9.10 25.15
C VAL A 546 -9.49 8.30 23.84
N SER A 547 -10.17 7.17 23.77
CA SER A 547 -10.30 6.38 22.52
C SER A 547 -11.01 7.15 21.41
N GLN A 548 -12.05 7.94 21.73
CA GLN A 548 -12.74 8.82 20.77
C GLN A 548 -11.86 10.02 20.34
N LEU A 549 -11.16 10.66 21.28
CA LEU A 549 -10.21 11.76 21.06
C LEU A 549 -9.01 11.36 20.21
N LEU A 550 -8.65 10.08 20.21
CA LEU A 550 -7.60 9.55 19.34
C LEU A 550 -8.17 8.77 18.16
N HIS A 551 -9.47 8.46 18.13
CA HIS A 551 -10.06 7.60 17.11
C HIS A 551 -9.33 6.24 17.02
N HIS A 552 -9.09 5.62 18.17
CA HIS A 552 -8.53 4.28 18.29
C HIS A 552 -9.67 3.27 18.44
N ARG A 553 -9.72 2.26 17.57
CA ARG A 553 -10.59 1.10 17.80
C ARG A 553 -9.98 0.26 18.91
N THR A 554 -10.68 0.07 20.02
CA THR A 554 -10.36 -1.01 20.97
C THR A 554 -10.87 -2.32 20.36
N LEU A 555 -9.97 -3.25 20.08
CA LEU A 555 -10.34 -4.61 19.72
C LEU A 555 -10.93 -5.28 20.97
N GLY A 556 -12.26 -5.36 21.05
CA GLY A 556 -12.93 -6.25 22.00
C GLY A 556 -12.59 -7.70 21.69
N ARG A 557 -12.50 -8.54 22.73
CA ARG A 557 -12.31 -9.99 22.62
C ARG A 557 -13.71 -10.63 22.58
N GLY A 558 -14.06 -11.28 21.46
CA GLY A 558 -15.35 -11.98 21.30
C GLY A 558 -16.30 -11.32 20.29
N GLU A 559 -17.46 -11.95 20.06
CA GLU A 559 -18.50 -11.54 19.10
C GLU A 559 -19.13 -10.17 19.36
N ASP A 560 -18.71 -9.47 20.42
CA ASP A 560 -18.79 -8.02 20.53
C ASP A 560 -17.74 -7.36 19.63
N ARG A 561 -17.87 -7.58 18.31
CA ARG A 561 -17.39 -6.56 17.38
C ARG A 561 -18.10 -5.30 17.83
N MET A 562 -17.34 -4.26 18.24
CA MET A 562 -17.90 -2.92 18.31
C MET A 562 -18.70 -2.76 17.03
N ALA A 563 -20.03 -2.62 17.18
CA ALA A 563 -20.86 -2.17 16.07
C ALA A 563 -20.07 -1.01 15.47
N ALA A 564 -19.88 -1.04 14.14
CA ALA A 564 -19.41 0.15 13.45
C ALA A 564 -20.28 1.26 14.03
N VAL A 565 -19.72 2.13 14.87
CA VAL A 565 -20.47 3.25 15.44
C VAL A 565 -20.71 4.10 14.22
N SER A 566 -21.82 3.80 13.59
CA SER A 566 -22.32 4.46 12.42
C SER A 566 -22.38 5.92 12.81
N GLU A 567 -21.61 6.70 12.09
CA GLU A 567 -22.12 7.96 11.56
C GLU A 567 -22.80 8.83 12.62
N ARG A 568 -21.99 9.71 13.23
CA ARG A 568 -22.36 10.93 13.97
C ARG A 568 -22.48 10.75 15.49
N TYR A 569 -21.65 11.51 16.21
CA TYR A 569 -21.88 11.80 17.63
C TYR A 569 -23.32 12.31 17.83
N THR A 570 -24.00 11.77 18.83
CA THR A 570 -25.20 12.40 19.39
C THR A 570 -24.84 13.80 19.90
N GLU A 571 -25.83 14.69 20.04
CA GLU A 571 -25.60 16.04 20.56
C GLU A 571 -24.95 16.04 21.95
N GLN A 572 -25.37 15.10 22.82
CA GLN A 572 -24.79 14.91 24.14
C GLN A 572 -23.33 14.43 24.08
N GLU A 573 -23.01 13.48 23.19
CA GLU A 573 -21.61 13.05 22.98
C GLU A 573 -20.76 14.17 22.40
N TRP A 574 -21.31 14.99 21.51
CA TRP A 574 -20.61 16.15 20.94
C TRP A 574 -20.27 17.18 22.02
N SER A 575 -21.21 17.48 22.92
CA SER A 575 -20.98 18.40 24.03
C SER A 575 -19.90 17.89 24.98
N LYS A 576 -19.97 16.61 25.38
CA LYS A 576 -18.96 15.96 26.22
C LYS A 576 -17.58 15.94 25.56
N LEU A 577 -17.52 15.70 24.26
CA LEU A 577 -16.27 15.71 23.49
C LEU A 577 -15.65 17.11 23.41
N ARG A 578 -16.47 18.15 23.22
CA ARG A 578 -16.04 19.56 23.26
C ARG A 578 -15.41 19.92 24.59
N GLU A 579 -16.11 19.61 25.68
CA GLU A 579 -15.62 19.86 27.04
C GLU A 579 -14.30 19.12 27.28
N ALA A 580 -14.23 17.84 26.90
CA ALA A 580 -13.03 17.04 27.06
C ALA A 580 -11.84 17.59 26.26
N MET A 581 -12.05 17.97 24.99
CA MET A 581 -10.99 18.61 24.19
C MET A 581 -10.55 19.93 24.79
N GLY A 582 -11.49 20.77 25.26
CA GLY A 582 -11.19 22.04 25.92
C GLY A 582 -10.33 21.85 27.16
N ARG A 583 -10.68 20.91 28.03
CA ARG A 583 -9.89 20.64 29.26
C ARG A 583 -8.47 20.16 28.95
N VAL A 584 -8.30 19.28 27.97
CA VAL A 584 -6.96 18.77 27.58
C VAL A 584 -6.13 19.88 26.95
N GLU A 585 -6.73 20.66 26.05
CA GLU A 585 -6.08 21.79 25.40
C GLU A 585 -5.65 22.85 26.41
N GLU A 586 -6.54 23.27 27.30
CA GLU A 586 -6.23 24.26 28.35
C GLU A 586 -5.11 23.75 29.25
N HIS A 587 -5.15 22.48 29.66
CA HIS A 587 -4.11 21.91 30.51
C HIS A 587 -2.75 21.86 29.80
N MET A 588 -2.70 21.49 28.51
CA MET A 588 -1.46 21.51 27.73
C MET A 588 -0.90 22.93 27.55
N VAL A 589 -1.76 23.90 27.22
CA VAL A 589 -1.33 25.29 26.98
C VAL A 589 -0.92 25.97 28.30
N ALA A 590 -1.60 25.68 29.40
CA ALA A 590 -1.28 26.21 30.73
C ALA A 590 0.07 25.74 31.27
N THR A 591 0.68 24.69 30.71
CA THR A 591 2.06 24.30 31.06
C THR A 591 3.09 25.40 30.75
N SER A 592 2.75 26.37 29.88
CA SER A 592 3.54 27.59 29.67
C SER A 592 2.65 28.83 29.80
N PRO A 593 2.71 29.55 30.94
CA PRO A 593 2.06 30.85 31.12
C PRO A 593 2.32 31.85 29.98
N ARG A 594 3.53 31.86 29.39
CA ARG A 594 3.84 32.74 28.24
C ARG A 594 3.07 32.37 26.99
N VAL A 595 2.95 31.07 26.70
CA VAL A 595 2.17 30.56 25.56
C VAL A 595 0.70 30.86 25.79
N TRP A 596 0.18 30.60 26.99
CA TRP A 596 -1.18 30.93 27.40
C TRP A 596 -1.49 32.42 27.17
N ASN A 597 -0.66 33.30 27.75
CA ASN A 597 -0.86 34.74 27.66
C ASN A 597 -0.77 35.29 26.24
N ARG A 598 0.00 34.61 25.36
CA ARG A 598 0.13 34.98 23.95
C ARG A 598 -1.06 34.55 23.11
N LEU A 599 -1.68 33.41 23.42
CA LEU A 599 -2.77 32.83 22.64
C LEU A 599 -4.16 33.19 23.16
N LYS A 600 -4.28 33.51 24.45
CA LYS A 600 -5.56 33.84 25.06
C LYS A 600 -6.16 35.11 24.44
N GLY A 601 -7.48 35.16 24.40
CA GLY A 601 -8.23 36.39 24.14
C GLY A 601 -8.33 37.28 25.38
N THR A 602 -9.24 38.25 25.30
CA THR A 602 -9.62 39.13 26.41
C THR A 602 -10.46 38.42 27.47
N ASP A 603 -10.99 37.24 27.15
CA ASP A 603 -11.97 36.48 27.93
C ASP A 603 -11.37 35.48 28.92
N LYS A 604 -10.05 35.22 28.86
CA LYS A 604 -9.33 34.37 29.82
C LYS A 604 -8.35 35.19 30.67
N PRO A 605 -8.15 34.82 31.96
CA PRO A 605 -7.22 35.52 32.85
C PRO A 605 -5.77 35.37 32.37
N ARG A 606 -4.93 36.34 32.71
CA ARG A 606 -3.48 36.30 32.51
C ARG A 606 -2.85 35.38 33.57
N LEU A 607 -1.97 34.47 33.16
CA LEU A 607 -1.19 33.63 34.07
C LEU A 607 0.14 34.30 34.43
N ASP A 608 0.70 33.96 35.59
CA ASP A 608 2.01 34.47 36.03
C ASP A 608 3.15 33.83 35.23
N GLU A 609 4.04 34.67 34.68
CA GLU A 609 5.17 34.25 33.83
C GLU A 609 6.50 34.12 34.61
N SER A 610 6.51 34.40 35.92
CA SER A 610 7.72 34.42 36.76
C SER A 610 8.50 33.09 36.71
N GLY A 611 7.80 31.95 36.72
CA GLY A 611 8.38 30.60 36.64
C GLY A 611 8.58 30.06 35.22
N ASP A 612 8.23 30.82 34.18
CA ASP A 612 8.27 30.35 32.78
C ASP A 612 9.38 31.09 32.02
N ALA A 613 10.60 30.56 32.03
CA ALA A 613 11.74 31.22 31.37
C ALA A 613 11.49 31.43 29.86
N PRO A 614 11.82 32.59 29.28
CA PRO A 614 11.68 32.80 27.84
C PRO A 614 12.61 31.86 27.06
N VAL A 615 12.21 31.51 25.83
CA VAL A 615 13.08 30.75 24.93
C VAL A 615 13.81 31.68 23.98
N SER A 616 15.10 31.45 23.77
CA SER A 616 15.85 32.13 22.71
C SER A 616 15.80 31.27 21.45
N ILE A 617 15.23 31.82 20.38
CA ILE A 617 15.43 31.28 19.03
C ILE A 617 16.60 32.05 18.39
N PHE A 618 17.54 31.34 17.77
CA PHE A 618 18.62 31.94 16.97
C PHE A 618 19.65 32.87 17.68
N SER A 619 20.38 32.38 18.68
CA SER A 619 21.54 33.13 19.23
C SER A 619 22.83 33.08 18.39
N ALA A 620 22.94 32.29 17.31
CA ALA A 620 24.25 32.05 16.66
C ALA A 620 24.25 31.77 15.14
N ARG A 621 23.44 32.44 14.31
CA ARG A 621 23.66 32.40 12.83
C ARG A 621 24.50 33.57 12.28
N ASN A 622 24.68 34.64 13.05
CA ASN A 622 25.35 35.87 12.59
C ASN A 622 26.56 36.32 13.43
N ARG A 623 27.04 35.54 14.41
CA ARG A 623 28.42 35.70 14.86
C ARG A 623 29.29 34.96 13.84
N ARG A 624 29.66 35.66 12.75
CA ARG A 624 30.99 35.43 12.19
C ARG A 624 31.92 35.72 13.35
N ASP A 625 32.64 34.70 13.81
CA ASP A 625 33.69 34.87 14.78
C ASP A 625 34.65 35.92 14.20
N ALA A 626 34.55 37.13 14.72
CA ALA A 626 35.63 38.10 14.64
C ALA A 626 36.59 37.72 15.77
N GLN A 627 37.38 36.68 15.52
CA GLN A 627 38.68 36.42 16.15
C GLN A 627 39.55 35.65 15.16
#